data_AF-A0A1B6LS36-F1
#
_entry.id   AF-A0A1B6LS36-F1
#
_cell.length_a   1.000
_cell.length_b   1.000
_cell.length_c   1.000
_cell.angle_alpha   90.00
_cell.angle_beta   90.00
_cell.angle_gamma   90.00
#
_symmetry.space_group_name_H-M   'P 1'
#
loop_
_entity.id
_entity.type
_entity.pdbx_description
1 polymer ?
#
loop_
_entity_poly.entity_id
_entity_poly.type
_entity_poly.pdbx_seq_one_letter_code
_entity_poly.pdbx_strand_id
1 'polypeptide(L)'
;IANDVNTAVTTFTGIITVILDSNSRTFFINGRNSKLKPWITAGLVNSIRFRDKLYRKLQTQPFNIQLKTRFNRYQNTLHSLIKQAKFNYYKNKIEGASGDPKKFWSTVNEIAGRQGGKDRFPVGAYCDSGDTVTPELVKNVSDQFNTYFASVGS
;
A
#
# COMPACT_ATOMS: atom_id res chain seq x y z
N ILE A 1 -31.67 -35.78 -13.01
CA ILE A 1 -31.09 -34.53 -13.57
C ILE A 1 -30.24 -33.93 -12.45
N ALA A 2 -28.92 -34.03 -12.37
CA ALA A 2 -27.89 -34.41 -13.33
C ALA A 2 -26.89 -35.40 -12.67
N ASN A 3 -26.57 -36.51 -13.34
CA ASN A 3 -25.59 -37.51 -12.85
C ASN A 3 -24.14 -37.12 -13.18
N ASP A 4 -23.96 -35.94 -13.76
CA ASP A 4 -22.67 -35.39 -14.15
C ASP A 4 -22.36 -34.18 -13.25
N VAL A 5 -21.24 -34.28 -12.54
CA VAL A 5 -20.77 -33.27 -11.59
C VAL A 5 -20.58 -31.92 -12.28
N ASN A 6 -20.13 -31.92 -13.54
CA ASN A 6 -19.90 -30.69 -14.28
C ASN A 6 -21.21 -29.96 -14.55
N THR A 7 -22.27 -30.68 -14.90
CA THR A 7 -23.62 -30.14 -15.11
C THR A 7 -24.21 -29.56 -13.80
N ALA A 8 -23.96 -30.19 -12.66
CA ALA A 8 -24.40 -29.67 -11.36
C ALA A 8 -23.66 -28.38 -10.96
N VAL A 9 -22.35 -28.31 -11.23
CA VAL A 9 -21.54 -27.11 -10.93
C VAL A 9 -21.92 -25.94 -11.82
N THR A 10 -22.15 -26.17 -13.11
CA THR A 10 -22.53 -25.09 -14.04
C THR A 10 -23.92 -24.52 -13.76
N THR A 11 -24.88 -25.37 -13.39
CA THR A 11 -26.22 -24.93 -12.98
C THR A 11 -26.16 -24.14 -11.68
N PHE A 12 -25.38 -24.60 -10.69
CA PHE A 12 -25.21 -23.90 -9.42
C PHE A 12 -24.54 -22.53 -9.59
N THR A 13 -23.41 -22.46 -10.31
CA THR A 13 -22.72 -21.18 -10.55
C THR A 13 -23.56 -20.22 -11.37
N GLY A 14 -24.32 -20.72 -12.35
CA GLY A 14 -25.25 -19.92 -13.15
C GLY A 14 -26.37 -19.28 -12.32
N ILE A 15 -26.94 -20.01 -11.35
CA ILE A 15 -27.93 -19.45 -10.43
C ILE A 15 -27.30 -18.32 -9.58
N ILE A 16 -26.09 -18.53 -9.06
CA ILE A 16 -25.37 -17.52 -8.28
C ILE A 16 -25.07 -16.27 -9.11
N THR A 17 -24.61 -16.42 -10.36
CA THR A 17 -24.32 -15.26 -11.21
C THR A 17 -25.57 -14.45 -11.52
N VAL A 18 -26.71 -15.10 -11.79
CA VAL A 18 -27.99 -14.40 -12.03
C VAL A 18 -28.43 -13.60 -10.81
N ILE A 19 -28.33 -14.20 -9.60
CA ILE A 19 -28.67 -13.50 -8.36
C ILE A 19 -27.73 -12.33 -8.12
N LEU A 20 -26.42 -12.51 -8.34
CA LEU A 20 -25.42 -11.46 -8.20
C LEU A 20 -25.67 -10.31 -9.18
N ASP A 21 -25.94 -10.58 -10.45
CA ASP A 21 -26.17 -9.52 -11.45
C ASP A 21 -27.49 -8.77 -11.20
N SER A 22 -28.51 -9.47 -10.72
CA SER A 22 -29.82 -8.86 -10.42
C SER A 22 -29.78 -7.96 -9.17
N ASN A 23 -28.86 -8.22 -8.24
CA ASN A 23 -28.80 -7.55 -6.94
C ASN A 23 -27.55 -6.69 -6.74
N SER A 24 -26.54 -6.80 -7.61
CA SER A 24 -25.35 -5.97 -7.57
C SER A 24 -25.47 -4.81 -8.56
N ARG A 25 -24.86 -3.68 -8.23
CA ARG A 25 -24.77 -2.52 -9.12
C ARG A 25 -23.30 -2.21 -9.34
N THR A 26 -22.86 -2.27 -10.58
CA THR A 26 -21.56 -1.75 -10.96
C THR A 26 -21.69 -0.26 -11.25
N PHE A 27 -20.75 0.53 -10.73
CA PHE A 27 -20.69 1.96 -10.99
C PHE A 27 -19.27 2.35 -11.41
N PHE A 28 -19.17 3.21 -12.42
CA PHE A 28 -17.89 3.77 -12.82
C PHE A 28 -17.44 4.79 -11.78
N ILE A 29 -16.39 4.45 -11.04
CA ILE A 29 -15.75 5.40 -10.13
C ILE A 29 -14.86 6.32 -10.95
N ASN A 30 -15.25 7.58 -11.09
CA ASN A 30 -14.41 8.58 -11.73
C ASN A 30 -13.10 8.76 -10.95
N GLY A 31 -11.97 8.45 -11.58
CA GLY A 31 -10.62 8.57 -11.00
C GLY A 31 -10.26 10.00 -10.58
N ARG A 32 -11.05 11.00 -11.00
CA ARG A 32 -10.92 12.39 -10.59
C ARG A 32 -10.83 12.54 -9.07
N ASN A 33 -11.55 11.72 -8.28
CA ASN A 33 -11.56 11.79 -6.82
C ASN A 33 -10.87 10.59 -6.13
N SER A 34 -10.17 9.72 -6.87
CA SER A 34 -9.45 8.62 -6.23
C SER A 34 -8.20 9.15 -5.51
N LYS A 35 -7.99 8.67 -4.28
CA LYS A 35 -6.81 9.03 -3.49
C LYS A 35 -5.70 8.04 -3.83
N LEU A 36 -4.67 8.50 -4.55
CA LEU A 36 -3.48 7.68 -4.84
C LEU A 36 -2.68 7.32 -3.57
N LYS A 37 -2.76 8.16 -2.55
CA LYS A 37 -2.01 8.02 -1.30
C LYS A 37 -2.95 8.29 -0.13
N PRO A 38 -2.87 7.52 0.96
CA PRO A 38 -3.84 7.59 2.06
C PRO A 38 -3.82 8.93 2.81
N TRP A 39 -2.67 9.63 2.82
CA TRP A 39 -2.53 10.96 3.44
C TRP A 39 -3.03 12.13 2.58
N ILE A 40 -3.47 11.90 1.34
CA ILE A 40 -3.98 12.95 0.46
C ILE A 40 -5.49 13.13 0.71
N THR A 41 -5.86 14.29 1.24
CA THR A 41 -7.25 14.65 1.53
C THR A 41 -7.94 15.27 0.31
N ALA A 42 -9.28 15.28 0.29
CA ALA A 42 -10.04 15.95 -0.77
C ALA A 42 -9.69 17.46 -0.88
N GLY A 43 -9.42 18.11 0.27
CA GLY A 43 -8.93 19.49 0.32
C GLY A 43 -7.58 19.65 -0.40
N LEU A 44 -6.62 18.75 -0.17
CA LEU A 44 -5.34 18.75 -0.89
C LEU A 44 -5.52 18.52 -2.39
N VAL A 45 -6.43 17.63 -2.80
CA VAL A 45 -6.76 17.41 -4.22
C VAL A 45 -7.27 18.70 -4.86
N ASN A 46 -8.20 19.40 -4.21
CA ASN A 46 -8.71 20.68 -4.70
C ASN A 46 -7.60 21.73 -4.80
N SER A 47 -6.70 21.79 -3.81
CA SER A 47 -5.57 22.70 -3.83
C SER A 47 -4.57 22.39 -4.96
N ILE A 48 -4.29 21.11 -5.22
CA ILE A 48 -3.46 20.68 -6.35
C ILE A 48 -4.09 21.14 -7.68
N ARG A 49 -5.40 20.91 -7.87
CA ARG A 49 -6.11 21.37 -9.07
C ARG A 49 -6.07 22.89 -9.24
N PHE A 50 -6.16 23.63 -8.14
CA PHE A 50 -6.06 25.09 -8.18
C PHE A 50 -4.64 25.55 -8.56
N ARG A 51 -3.59 24.93 -8.01
CA ARG A 51 -2.20 25.14 -8.45
C ARG A 51 -2.08 24.90 -9.96
N ASP A 52 -2.63 23.80 -10.47
CA ASP A 52 -2.52 23.45 -11.89
C ASP A 52 -3.29 24.43 -12.79
N LYS A 53 -4.40 24.98 -12.29
CA LYS A 53 -5.12 26.08 -12.95
C LYS A 53 -4.28 27.36 -12.99
N LEU A 54 -3.61 27.72 -11.89
CA LEU A 54 -2.70 28.86 -11.84
C LEU A 54 -1.51 28.68 -12.79
N TYR A 55 -0.93 27.48 -12.84
CA TYR A 55 0.18 27.17 -13.74
C TYR A 55 -0.22 27.34 -15.21
N ARG A 56 -1.39 26.78 -15.61
CA ARG A 56 -1.93 26.98 -16.96
C ARG A 56 -2.13 28.45 -17.31
N LYS A 57 -2.61 29.26 -16.36
CA LYS A 57 -2.74 30.71 -16.56
C LYS A 57 -1.38 31.39 -16.71
N LEU A 58 -0.37 30.96 -15.97
CA LEU A 58 0.98 31.49 -16.08
C LEU A 58 1.61 31.17 -17.45
N GLN A 59 1.35 29.97 -17.99
CA GLN A 59 1.78 29.60 -19.34
C GLN A 59 1.18 30.52 -20.41
N THR A 60 -0.08 30.94 -20.26
CA THR A 60 -0.71 31.89 -21.18
C THR A 60 -0.26 33.35 -21.01
N GLN A 61 0.30 33.70 -19.85
CA GLN A 61 0.70 35.07 -19.50
C GLN A 61 2.09 35.07 -18.84
N PRO A 62 3.16 34.69 -19.58
CA PRO A 62 4.48 34.43 -18.99
C PRO A 62 5.14 35.68 -18.37
N PHE A 63 4.82 36.87 -18.88
CA PHE A 63 5.38 38.13 -18.40
C PHE A 63 4.62 38.73 -17.20
N ASN A 64 3.56 38.07 -16.72
CA ASN A 64 2.80 38.54 -15.56
C ASN A 64 3.53 38.19 -14.24
N ILE A 65 4.35 39.12 -13.75
CA ILE A 65 5.15 38.97 -12.53
C ILE A 65 4.27 38.72 -11.30
N GLN A 66 3.13 39.41 -11.18
CA GLN A 66 2.22 39.24 -10.04
C GLN A 66 1.64 37.83 -10.00
N LEU A 67 1.25 37.29 -11.16
CA LEU A 67 0.74 35.93 -11.29
C LEU A 67 1.82 34.89 -10.94
N LYS A 68 3.06 35.10 -11.39
CA LYS A 68 4.21 34.25 -11.05
C LYS A 68 4.46 34.23 -9.54
N THR A 69 4.48 35.40 -8.90
CA THR A 69 4.65 35.51 -7.44
C THR A 69 3.53 34.82 -6.68
N ARG A 70 2.27 35.00 -7.11
CA ARG A 70 1.11 34.32 -6.53
C ARG A 70 1.22 32.80 -6.67
N PHE A 71 1.60 32.31 -7.84
CA PHE A 71 1.81 30.90 -8.10
C PHE A 71 2.89 30.30 -7.19
N ASN A 72 4.07 30.94 -7.11
CA ASN A 72 5.17 30.49 -6.27
C ASN A 72 4.77 30.42 -4.79
N ARG A 73 4.12 31.47 -4.27
CA ARG A 73 3.62 31.50 -2.89
C ARG A 73 2.65 30.35 -2.64
N TYR A 74 1.67 30.17 -3.54
CA TYR A 74 0.68 29.11 -3.41
C TYR A 74 1.32 27.72 -3.45
N GLN A 75 2.27 27.49 -4.36
CA GLN A 75 3.00 26.23 -4.48
C GLN A 75 3.77 25.91 -3.19
N ASN A 76 4.44 26.90 -2.59
CA ASN A 76 5.18 26.71 -1.34
C ASN A 76 4.24 26.34 -0.18
N THR A 77 3.10 27.03 -0.06
CA THR A 77 2.08 26.70 0.93
C THR A 77 1.54 25.28 0.73
N LEU A 78 1.21 24.92 -0.52
CA LEU A 78 0.72 23.59 -0.86
C LEU A 78 1.74 22.50 -0.53
N HIS A 79 3.02 22.70 -0.86
CA HIS A 79 4.09 21.76 -0.52
C HIS A 79 4.22 21.56 1.00
N SER A 80 4.14 22.64 1.77
CA SER A 80 4.12 22.57 3.24
C SER A 80 2.94 21.75 3.75
N LEU A 81 1.73 22.00 3.23
CA LEU A 81 0.52 21.28 3.62
C LEU A 81 0.60 19.78 3.28
N ILE A 82 1.13 19.42 2.11
CA ILE A 82 1.32 18.01 1.71
C ILE A 82 2.32 17.34 2.64
N LYS A 83 3.43 18.01 2.97
CA LYS A 83 4.44 17.50 3.91
C LYS A 83 3.84 17.27 5.30
N GLN A 84 3.07 18.22 5.80
CA GLN A 84 2.39 18.13 7.09
C GLN A 84 1.34 17.02 7.11
N ALA A 85 0.55 16.87 6.04
CA ALA A 85 -0.44 15.80 5.94
C ALA A 85 0.22 14.41 5.93
N LYS A 86 1.32 14.25 5.19
CA LYS A 86 2.12 13.01 5.21
C LYS A 86 2.68 12.73 6.61
N PHE A 87 3.24 13.75 7.25
CA PHE A 87 3.80 13.63 8.60
C PHE A 87 2.72 13.20 9.61
N ASN A 88 1.60 13.90 9.66
CA ASN A 88 0.49 13.60 10.59
C ASN A 88 -0.05 12.19 10.38
N TYR A 89 -0.18 11.74 9.13
CA TYR A 89 -0.63 10.39 8.83
C TYR A 89 0.29 9.33 9.44
N TYR A 90 1.60 9.44 9.22
CA TYR A 90 2.54 8.46 9.76
C TYR A 90 2.75 8.61 11.27
N LYS A 91 2.69 9.82 11.80
CA LYS A 91 2.68 10.08 13.25
C LYS A 91 1.55 9.31 13.92
N ASN A 92 0.31 9.50 13.46
CA ASN A 92 -0.85 8.82 14.02
C ASN A 92 -0.76 7.29 13.85
N LYS A 93 -0.21 6.81 12.72
CA LYS A 93 -0.01 5.38 12.48
C LYS A 93 1.01 4.76 13.43
N ILE A 94 2.08 5.49 13.76
CA ILE A 94 3.11 5.06 14.72
C ILE A 94 2.55 5.10 16.15
N GLU A 95 1.86 6.18 16.53
CA GLU A 95 1.23 6.31 17.86
C GLU A 95 0.18 5.21 18.09
N GLY A 96 -0.61 4.88 17.07
CA GLY A 96 -1.55 3.76 17.10
C GLY A 96 -0.92 2.37 17.07
N ALA A 97 0.38 2.26 16.80
CA ALA A 97 1.14 1.01 16.87
C ALA A 97 1.86 0.82 18.21
N SER A 98 1.63 1.70 19.19
CA SER A 98 2.19 1.57 20.54
C SER A 98 1.85 0.21 21.15
N GLY A 99 2.85 -0.47 21.71
CA GLY A 99 2.71 -1.82 22.26
C GLY A 99 2.78 -2.96 21.24
N ASP A 100 2.87 -2.67 19.93
CA ASP A 100 3.03 -3.68 18.87
C ASP A 100 4.28 -3.38 18.01
N PRO A 101 5.45 -3.91 18.40
CA PRO A 101 6.69 -3.71 17.67
C PRO A 101 6.62 -4.13 16.20
N LYS A 102 5.82 -5.16 15.88
CA LYS A 102 5.66 -5.66 14.51
C LYS A 102 4.95 -4.63 13.63
N LYS A 103 3.88 -4.00 14.13
CA LYS A 103 3.20 -2.90 13.42
C LYS A 103 4.05 -1.64 13.29
N PHE A 104 4.84 -1.32 14.33
CA PHE A 104 5.79 -0.21 14.27
C PHE A 104 6.79 -0.42 13.12
N TRP A 105 7.49 -1.55 13.12
CA TRP A 105 8.47 -1.87 12.08
C TRP A 105 7.85 -2.02 10.69
N SER A 106 6.62 -2.53 10.59
CA SER A 106 5.87 -2.53 9.33
C SER A 106 5.66 -1.12 8.79
N THR A 107 5.27 -0.18 9.66
CA THR A 107 5.08 1.24 9.30
C THR A 107 6.40 1.91 8.91
N VAL A 108 7.48 1.65 9.65
CA VAL A 108 8.83 2.16 9.31
C VAL A 108 9.30 1.63 7.97
N ASN A 109 9.09 0.35 7.68
CA ASN A 109 9.44 -0.26 6.39
C ASN A 109 8.62 0.34 5.24
N GLU A 110 7.34 0.65 5.45
CA GLU A 110 6.52 1.40 4.48
C GLU A 110 7.11 2.78 4.20
N ILE A 111 7.49 3.54 5.23
CA ILE A 111 8.10 4.87 5.08
C ILE A 111 9.42 4.78 4.31
N ALA A 112 10.23 3.77 4.61
CA ALA A 112 11.53 3.54 3.97
C ALA A 112 11.44 2.94 2.56
N GLY A 113 10.23 2.63 2.06
CA GLY A 113 10.04 2.00 0.75
C GLY A 113 10.49 0.53 0.69
N ARG A 114 10.70 -0.12 1.83
CA ARG A 114 11.17 -1.51 1.97
C ARG A 114 10.02 -2.52 1.94
N GLN A 115 9.06 -2.33 1.04
CA GLN A 115 7.89 -3.22 0.91
C GLN A 115 8.15 -4.43 0.00
N GLY A 116 9.40 -4.68 -0.39
CA GLY A 116 9.76 -5.87 -1.16
C GLY A 116 9.44 -7.15 -0.38
N GLY A 117 9.06 -8.19 -1.12
CA GLY A 117 9.05 -9.54 -0.56
C GLY A 117 10.43 -9.82 0.00
N LYS A 118 10.50 -10.21 1.28
CA LYS A 118 11.78 -10.70 1.82
C LYS A 118 12.09 -11.97 1.04
N ASP A 119 13.19 -11.96 0.29
CA ASP A 119 13.73 -13.20 -0.23
C ASP A 119 13.87 -14.16 0.94
N ARG A 120 13.34 -15.37 0.78
CA ARG A 120 13.45 -16.38 1.82
C ARG A 120 14.94 -16.66 1.99
N PHE A 121 15.38 -16.78 3.24
CA PHE A 121 16.74 -17.19 3.53
C PHE A 121 17.02 -18.50 2.77
N PRO A 122 18.12 -18.58 2.00
CA PRO A 122 18.39 -19.73 1.14
C PRO A 122 18.89 -20.90 1.98
N VAL A 123 18.01 -21.55 2.74
CA VAL A 123 18.34 -22.68 3.64
C VAL A 123 19.10 -23.77 2.88
N GLY A 124 18.70 -24.05 1.63
CA GLY A 124 19.36 -25.05 0.79
C GLY A 124 20.81 -24.75 0.41
N ALA A 125 21.29 -23.51 0.56
CA ALA A 125 22.72 -23.19 0.37
C ALA A 125 23.59 -23.61 1.58
N TYR A 126 22.95 -23.95 2.70
CA TYR A 126 23.59 -24.32 3.97
C TYR A 126 23.23 -25.73 4.43
N CYS A 127 22.54 -26.50 3.58
CA CYS A 127 22.28 -27.93 3.79
C CYS A 127 23.33 -28.77 3.07
N ASP A 128 23.65 -29.94 3.62
CA ASP A 128 24.54 -30.90 2.96
C ASP A 128 23.91 -31.38 1.64
N SER A 129 24.75 -31.71 0.66
CA SER A 129 24.34 -32.11 -0.69
C SER A 129 23.50 -33.40 -0.66
N GLY A 130 22.19 -33.25 -0.50
CA GLY A 130 21.24 -34.37 -0.43
C GLY A 130 19.89 -34.00 0.20
N ASP A 131 19.82 -32.93 0.99
CA ASP A 131 18.58 -32.56 1.66
C ASP A 131 17.63 -31.77 0.74
N THR A 132 16.42 -32.28 0.58
CA THR A 132 15.33 -31.52 -0.04
C THR A 132 14.87 -30.45 0.94
N VAL A 133 14.82 -29.19 0.49
CA VAL A 133 14.34 -28.07 1.32
C VAL A 133 12.84 -28.24 1.58
N THR A 134 12.49 -28.90 2.68
CA THR A 134 11.11 -29.05 3.15
C THR A 134 10.75 -27.95 4.17
N PRO A 135 9.45 -27.60 4.31
CA PRO A 135 9.00 -26.68 5.35
C PRO A 135 9.38 -27.10 6.77
N GLU A 136 9.45 -28.41 7.05
CA GLU A 136 9.88 -28.93 8.36
C GLU A 136 11.37 -28.69 8.63
N LEU A 137 12.23 -28.86 7.62
CA LEU A 137 13.66 -28.58 7.76
C LEU A 137 13.91 -27.11 8.09
N VAL A 138 13.24 -26.20 7.39
CA VAL A 138 13.32 -24.75 7.65
C VAL A 138 12.89 -24.42 9.08
N LYS A 139 11.84 -25.07 9.58
CA LYS A 139 11.36 -24.89 10.95
C LYS A 139 12.40 -25.39 11.96
N ASN A 140 12.93 -26.60 11.79
CA ASN A 140 13.91 -27.19 12.70
C ASN A 140 15.18 -26.33 12.81
N VAL A 141 15.71 -25.88 11.67
CA VAL A 141 16.88 -24.97 11.64
C VAL A 141 16.56 -23.66 12.35
N SER A 142 15.37 -23.08 12.12
CA SER A 142 14.96 -21.84 12.78
C SER A 142 14.85 -22.00 14.29
N ASP A 143 14.29 -23.11 14.76
CA ASP A 143 14.13 -23.41 16.19
C ASP A 143 15.50 -23.62 16.86
N GLN A 144 16.42 -24.38 16.24
CA GLN A 144 17.79 -24.55 16.73
C GLN A 144 18.55 -23.21 16.82
N PHE A 145 18.43 -22.37 15.80
CA PHE A 145 19.06 -21.04 15.78
C PHE A 145 18.50 -20.16 16.89
N ASN A 146 17.17 -20.15 17.07
CA ASN A 146 16.51 -19.42 18.14
C ASN A 146 16.99 -19.90 19.52
N THR A 147 17.07 -21.22 19.75
CA THR A 147 17.57 -21.77 21.02
C THR A 147 19.00 -21.36 21.29
N TYR A 148 19.90 -21.48 20.30
CA TYR A 148 21.30 -21.10 20.44
C TYR A 148 21.45 -19.63 20.84
N PHE A 149 20.87 -18.70 20.08
CA PHE A 149 21.02 -17.27 20.36
C PHE A 149 20.23 -16.80 21.60
N ALA A 150 19.13 -17.48 21.97
CA ALA A 150 18.46 -17.23 23.25
C ALA A 150 19.29 -17.71 24.45
N SER A 151 20.04 -18.80 24.30
CA SER A 151 20.89 -19.36 25.37
C SER A 151 22.23 -18.66 25.55
N VAL A 152 22.81 -18.11 24.48
CA VAL A 152 24.13 -17.46 24.49
C VAL A 152 24.03 -15.98 24.90
N GLY A 153 22.83 -15.39 24.85
CA GLY A 153 22.55 -14.00 25.20
C GLY A 153 21.89 -13.78 26.57
N SER A 154 21.70 -14.84 27.37
CA SER A 154 21.27 -14.76 28.78
C SER A 154 22.46 -14.79 29.73
#